data_AF-A0AAW2Z038-F1
#
_entry.id   AF-A0AAW2Z038-F1
#
_cell.length_a   1.000
_cell.length_b   1.000
_cell.length_c   1.000
_cell.angle_alpha   90.00
_cell.angle_beta   90.00
_cell.angle_gamma   90.00
#
_symmetry.space_group_name_H-M   'P 1'
#
loop_
_entity.id
_entity.type
_entity.pdbx_description
1 polymer ?
#
loop_
_entity_poly.entity_id
_entity_poly.type
_entity_poly.pdbx_seq_one_letter_code
_entity_poly.pdbx_strand_id
1 'polypeptide(L)'
;MNEEQELSQEQCSKFNAGVDAMFKRWTAINIAIENQLLGPSTEEDFTTLKENLKKWIAQDGFVTSDNEIKTYMEDVILEDLGLEVQDGSIAEVSVRIVKLFKECSESNYKEVDRLIHLASTGAREGLSRSYKQKLAKEQANNQKQNQENDDEMQDGDKMQDDEEPEDDGWTTVKKK
;
A
#
# COMPACT_ATOMS: atom_id res chain seq x y z
N MET A 1 7.16 -23.57 -33.45
CA MET A 1 8.27 -23.64 -32.48
C MET A 1 8.02 -22.48 -31.55
N ASN A 2 7.37 -22.74 -30.41
CA ASN A 2 7.24 -21.70 -29.40
C ASN A 2 8.56 -21.76 -28.64
N GLU A 3 9.49 -20.88 -28.99
CA GLU A 3 10.60 -20.57 -28.11
C GLU A 3 9.96 -20.14 -26.79
N GLU A 4 10.16 -20.95 -25.75
CA GLU A 4 10.00 -20.51 -24.36
C GLU A 4 10.85 -19.24 -24.25
N GLN A 5 10.21 -18.09 -24.42
CA GLN A 5 10.87 -16.82 -24.25
C GLN A 5 11.15 -16.74 -22.76
N GLU A 6 12.35 -17.10 -22.35
CA GLU A 6 12.85 -16.83 -21.01
C GLU A 6 13.62 -15.52 -21.05
N LEU A 7 13.52 -14.72 -20.00
CA LEU A 7 14.37 -13.53 -19.87
C LEU A 7 15.83 -13.96 -19.81
N SER A 8 16.70 -13.28 -20.56
CA SER A 8 18.15 -13.43 -20.42
C SER A 8 18.58 -13.13 -18.98
N GLN A 9 19.72 -13.67 -18.55
CA GLN A 9 20.26 -13.49 -17.20
C GLN A 9 20.37 -12.00 -16.81
N GLU A 10 20.73 -11.13 -17.76
CA GLU A 10 20.79 -9.68 -17.54
C GLU A 10 19.40 -9.07 -17.31
N GLN A 11 18.41 -9.46 -18.14
CA GLN A 11 17.03 -8.98 -18.04
C GLN A 11 16.37 -9.45 -16.74
N CYS A 12 16.62 -10.70 -16.35
CA CYS A 12 16.14 -11.26 -15.08
C CYS A 12 16.76 -10.52 -13.88
N SER A 13 18.06 -10.22 -13.92
CA SER A 13 18.71 -9.44 -12.86
C SER A 13 18.12 -8.03 -12.71
N LYS A 14 17.87 -7.35 -13.84
CA LYS A 14 17.23 -6.02 -13.86
C LYS A 14 15.78 -6.06 -13.38
N PHE A 15 15.01 -7.05 -13.82
CA PHE A 15 13.64 -7.29 -13.34
C PHE A 15 13.62 -7.48 -11.82
N ASN A 16 14.46 -8.38 -11.29
CA ASN A 16 14.55 -8.64 -9.85
C ASN A 16 14.88 -7.38 -9.05
N ALA A 17 15.83 -6.58 -9.54
CA ALA A 17 16.20 -5.31 -8.91
C ALA A 17 15.03 -4.29 -8.90
N GLY A 18 14.25 -4.25 -9.98
CA GLY A 18 13.05 -3.40 -10.05
C GLY A 18 11.95 -3.87 -9.09
N VAL A 19 11.67 -5.18 -9.03
CA VAL A 19 10.72 -5.76 -8.07
C VAL A 19 11.16 -5.46 -6.62
N ASP A 20 12.45 -5.62 -6.30
CA ASP A 20 13.00 -5.27 -4.98
C ASP A 20 12.78 -3.79 -4.64
N ALA A 21 13.01 -2.89 -5.60
CA ALA A 21 12.78 -1.47 -5.42
C ALA A 21 11.29 -1.15 -5.18
N MET A 22 10.37 -1.85 -5.84
CA MET A 22 8.92 -1.67 -5.64
C MET A 22 8.49 -2.15 -4.26
N PHE A 23 8.87 -3.37 -3.85
CA PHE A 23 8.52 -3.92 -2.54
C PHE A 23 9.06 -3.06 -1.39
N LYS A 24 10.28 -2.53 -1.50
CA LYS A 24 10.84 -1.58 -0.52
C LYS A 24 10.01 -0.30 -0.36
N ARG A 25 9.30 0.12 -1.41
CA ARG A 25 8.51 1.36 -1.44
C ARG A 25 7.03 1.14 -1.13
N TRP A 26 6.60 -0.11 -1.08
CA TRP A 26 5.22 -0.44 -0.86
C TRP A 26 4.82 -0.12 0.58
N THR A 27 3.95 0.87 0.74
CA THR A 27 3.58 1.39 2.06
C THR A 27 2.83 0.37 2.90
N ALA A 28 1.96 -0.47 2.30
CA ALA A 28 1.23 -1.50 3.02
C ALA A 28 2.18 -2.49 3.71
N ILE A 29 3.18 -3.01 2.98
CA ILE A 29 4.21 -3.91 3.54
C ILE A 29 5.04 -3.20 4.61
N ASN A 30 5.52 -1.98 4.34
CA ASN A 30 6.32 -1.26 5.33
C ASN A 30 5.54 -0.99 6.63
N ILE A 31 4.25 -0.66 6.54
CA ILE A 31 3.39 -0.49 7.71
C ILE A 31 3.21 -1.82 8.43
N ALA A 32 3.02 -2.93 7.71
CA ALA A 32 2.89 -4.25 8.30
C ALA A 32 4.16 -4.65 9.09
N ILE A 33 5.34 -4.40 8.52
CA ILE A 33 6.64 -4.62 9.17
C ILE A 33 6.84 -3.67 10.36
N GLU A 34 6.61 -2.36 10.19
CA GLU A 34 6.76 -1.34 11.24
C GLU A 34 5.87 -1.64 12.45
N ASN A 35 4.68 -2.21 12.24
CA ASN A 35 3.73 -2.55 13.32
C ASN A 35 3.81 -4.02 13.78
N GLN A 36 4.72 -4.83 13.22
CA GLN A 36 4.83 -6.27 13.50
C GLN A 36 3.46 -6.97 13.45
N LEU A 37 2.67 -6.72 12.40
CA LEU A 37 1.30 -7.27 12.31
C LEU A 37 1.29 -8.81 12.35
N LEU A 38 2.38 -9.46 11.92
CA LEU A 38 2.61 -10.91 11.97
C LEU A 38 3.65 -11.31 13.02
N GLY A 39 4.10 -10.36 13.86
CA GLY A 39 5.19 -10.58 14.83
C GLY A 39 6.59 -10.52 14.18
N PRO A 40 7.61 -11.16 14.79
CA PRO A 40 9.01 -11.00 14.39
C PRO A 40 9.35 -11.62 13.01
N SER A 41 8.51 -12.53 12.49
CA SER A 41 8.69 -13.16 11.18
C SER A 41 8.11 -12.37 10.01
N THR A 42 7.42 -11.24 10.27
CA THR A 42 6.75 -10.42 9.25
C THR A 42 7.66 -10.10 8.05
N GLU A 43 8.92 -9.76 8.29
CA GLU A 43 9.88 -9.42 7.22
C GLU A 43 10.28 -10.64 6.38
N GLU A 44 10.43 -11.82 7.01
CA GLU A 44 10.77 -13.07 6.35
C GLU A 44 9.62 -13.56 5.46
N ASP A 45 8.40 -13.42 5.95
CA ASP A 45 7.18 -13.80 5.22
C ASP A 45 7.01 -12.98 3.93
N PHE A 46 7.14 -11.64 4.02
CA PHE A 46 7.10 -10.78 2.84
C PHE A 46 8.30 -11.00 1.91
N THR A 47 9.46 -11.35 2.45
CA THR A 47 10.62 -11.73 1.64
C THR A 47 10.33 -13.01 0.86
N THR A 48 9.71 -14.00 1.49
CA THR A 48 9.32 -15.27 0.85
C THR A 48 8.30 -15.04 -0.26
N LEU A 49 7.24 -14.26 0.01
CA LEU A 49 6.25 -13.85 -1.01
C LEU A 49 6.94 -13.22 -2.23
N LYS A 50 7.85 -12.27 -1.98
CA LYS A 50 8.58 -11.57 -3.04
C LYS A 50 9.44 -12.50 -3.88
N GLU A 51 10.19 -13.41 -3.26
CA GLU A 51 11.05 -14.36 -3.98
C GLU A 51 10.24 -15.38 -4.79
N ASN A 52 9.13 -15.87 -4.25
CA ASN A 52 8.19 -16.73 -4.98
C ASN A 52 7.64 -16.03 -6.22
N LEU A 53 7.26 -14.76 -6.08
CA LEU A 53 6.70 -13.96 -7.15
C LEU A 53 7.73 -13.66 -8.25
N LYS A 54 8.97 -13.33 -7.87
CA LYS A 54 10.09 -13.20 -8.83
C LYS A 54 10.31 -14.49 -9.61
N LYS A 55 10.34 -15.64 -8.92
CA LYS A 55 10.58 -16.94 -9.54
C LYS A 55 9.47 -17.31 -10.51
N TRP A 56 8.21 -17.16 -10.10
CA TRP A 56 7.05 -17.45 -10.93
C TRP A 56 7.05 -16.58 -12.19
N ILE A 57 7.25 -15.27 -12.06
CA ILE A 57 7.21 -14.36 -13.21
C ILE A 57 8.43 -14.53 -14.11
N ALA A 58 9.59 -14.88 -13.58
CA ALA A 58 10.74 -15.22 -14.41
C ALA A 58 10.48 -16.46 -15.29
N GLN A 59 9.62 -17.38 -14.85
CA GLN A 59 9.27 -18.61 -15.56
C GLN A 59 8.07 -18.42 -16.50
N ASP A 60 6.98 -17.83 -16.02
CA ASP A 60 5.68 -17.76 -16.71
C ASP A 60 5.26 -16.34 -17.10
N GLY A 61 6.10 -15.33 -16.87
CA GLY A 61 5.72 -13.91 -17.00
C GLY A 61 5.22 -13.47 -18.37
N PHE A 62 5.49 -14.24 -19.44
CA PHE A 62 4.96 -13.98 -20.78
C PHE A 62 3.48 -14.33 -20.94
N VAL A 63 2.96 -15.25 -20.12
CA VAL A 63 1.56 -15.67 -20.11
C VAL A 63 0.80 -15.14 -18.89
N THR A 64 1.52 -14.76 -17.83
CA THR A 64 0.92 -14.24 -16.61
C THR A 64 0.29 -12.87 -16.81
N SER A 65 -0.99 -12.76 -16.46
CA SER A 65 -1.72 -11.50 -16.41
C SER A 65 -1.60 -10.81 -15.05
N ASP A 66 -1.85 -9.49 -15.02
CA ASP A 66 -1.85 -8.69 -13.80
C ASP A 66 -2.92 -9.16 -12.79
N ASN A 67 -4.06 -9.66 -13.27
CA ASN A 67 -5.11 -10.23 -12.43
C ASN A 67 -4.68 -11.52 -11.73
N GLU A 68 -3.90 -12.38 -12.38
CA GLU A 68 -3.38 -13.61 -11.76
C GLU A 68 -2.38 -13.25 -10.65
N ILE A 69 -1.50 -12.29 -10.90
CA ILE A 69 -0.56 -11.80 -9.89
C ILE A 69 -1.31 -11.18 -8.71
N LYS A 70 -2.32 -10.35 -9.00
CA LYS A 70 -3.17 -9.74 -7.97
C LYS A 70 -3.84 -10.81 -7.11
N THR A 71 -4.48 -11.80 -7.73
CA THR A 71 -5.19 -12.88 -7.02
C THR A 71 -4.21 -13.66 -6.15
N TYR A 72 -3.07 -14.08 -6.70
CA TYR A 72 -2.03 -14.76 -5.92
C TYR A 72 -1.55 -13.95 -4.71
N MET A 73 -1.31 -12.65 -4.90
CA MET A 73 -0.87 -11.78 -3.80
C MET A 73 -1.98 -11.58 -2.75
N GLU A 74 -3.23 -11.42 -3.17
CA GLU A 74 -4.38 -11.31 -2.27
C GLU A 74 -4.54 -12.60 -1.45
N ASP A 75 -4.47 -13.77 -2.09
CA ASP A 75 -4.58 -15.07 -1.44
C ASP A 75 -3.46 -15.28 -0.42
N VAL A 76 -2.19 -15.03 -0.78
CA VAL A 76 -1.08 -15.19 0.18
C VAL A 76 -1.18 -14.18 1.32
N ILE A 77 -1.50 -12.92 1.03
CA ILE A 77 -1.56 -11.88 2.07
C ILE A 77 -2.75 -12.12 3.01
N LEU A 78 -3.88 -12.61 2.51
CA LEU A 78 -5.08 -12.85 3.33
C LEU A 78 -5.08 -14.21 3.99
N GLU A 79 -4.82 -15.29 3.25
CA GLU A 79 -4.94 -16.67 3.73
C GLU A 79 -3.70 -17.12 4.51
N ASP A 80 -2.49 -16.86 3.99
CA ASP A 80 -1.26 -17.29 4.66
C ASP A 80 -0.84 -16.31 5.76
N LEU A 81 -1.01 -15.00 5.50
CA LEU A 81 -0.56 -13.95 6.41
C LEU A 81 -1.69 -13.35 7.27
N GLY A 82 -2.96 -13.62 6.98
CA GLY A 82 -4.06 -13.06 7.77
C GLY A 82 -4.15 -11.53 7.72
N LEU A 83 -3.56 -10.89 6.70
CA LEU A 83 -3.55 -9.44 6.52
C LEU A 83 -4.58 -9.03 5.48
N GLU A 84 -5.31 -7.96 5.78
CA GLU A 84 -6.26 -7.38 4.83
C GLU A 84 -5.72 -6.05 4.30
N VAL A 85 -5.43 -6.00 3.00
CA VAL A 85 -4.91 -4.81 2.31
C VAL A 85 -5.97 -4.26 1.36
N GLN A 86 -6.81 -3.35 1.86
CA GLN A 86 -7.94 -2.77 1.12
C GLN A 86 -7.62 -1.42 0.43
N ASP A 87 -6.36 -1.04 0.31
CA ASP A 87 -5.96 0.24 -0.28
C ASP A 87 -5.90 0.23 -1.82
N GLY A 88 -6.15 -0.93 -2.44
CA GLY A 88 -6.02 -1.13 -3.89
C GLY A 88 -4.56 -1.17 -4.37
N SER A 89 -3.59 -1.10 -3.46
CA SER A 89 -2.17 -1.08 -3.82
C SER A 89 -1.68 -2.42 -4.36
N ILE A 90 -2.30 -3.55 -3.98
CA ILE A 90 -1.98 -4.87 -4.55
C ILE A 90 -2.19 -4.83 -6.07
N ALA A 91 -3.37 -4.39 -6.52
CA ALA A 91 -3.69 -4.28 -7.94
C ALA A 91 -2.72 -3.36 -8.69
N GLU A 92 -2.39 -2.21 -8.10
CA GLU A 92 -1.43 -1.27 -8.69
C GLU A 92 -0.03 -1.90 -8.82
N VAL A 93 0.43 -2.62 -7.79
CA VAL A 93 1.71 -3.33 -7.81
C VAL A 93 1.69 -4.42 -8.87
N SER A 94 0.65 -5.25 -8.96
CA SER A 94 0.54 -6.31 -9.96
C SER A 94 0.66 -5.79 -11.39
N VAL A 95 -0.06 -4.71 -11.73
CA VAL A 95 0.03 -4.06 -13.05
C VAL A 95 1.46 -3.56 -13.33
N ARG A 96 2.11 -2.96 -12.33
CA ARG A 96 3.49 -2.48 -12.46
C ARG A 96 4.48 -3.61 -12.66
N ILE A 97 4.29 -4.77 -12.02
CA ILE A 97 5.18 -5.92 -12.17
C ILE A 97 5.11 -6.47 -13.60
N VAL A 98 3.91 -6.67 -14.16
CA VAL A 98 3.74 -7.13 -15.56
C VAL A 98 4.38 -6.13 -16.53
N LYS A 99 4.15 -4.84 -16.30
CA LYS A 99 4.75 -3.78 -17.13
C LYS A 99 6.28 -3.82 -17.06
N LEU A 100 6.85 -3.98 -15.86
CA LEU A 100 8.29 -4.09 -15.66
C LEU A 100 8.87 -5.32 -16.38
N PHE A 101 8.18 -6.46 -16.29
CA PHE A 101 8.56 -7.69 -16.99
C PHE A 101 8.60 -7.47 -18.51
N LYS A 102 7.57 -6.84 -19.07
CA LYS A 102 7.49 -6.52 -20.50
C LYS A 102 8.57 -5.53 -20.95
N GLU A 103 8.84 -4.50 -20.16
CA GLU A 103 9.89 -3.53 -20.49
C GLU A 103 11.28 -4.19 -20.42
N CYS A 104 11.51 -5.09 -19.46
CA CYS A 104 12.73 -5.89 -19.41
C CYS A 104 12.87 -6.83 -20.61
N SER A 105 11.78 -7.45 -21.09
CA SER A 105 11.82 -8.31 -22.28
C SER A 105 12.11 -7.52 -23.57
N GLU A 106 11.69 -6.26 -23.64
CA GLU A 106 12.01 -5.31 -24.72
C GLU A 106 13.39 -4.64 -24.57
N SER A 107 14.20 -5.02 -23.56
CA SER A 107 15.50 -4.39 -23.23
C SER A 107 15.39 -2.88 -22.91
N ASN A 108 14.22 -2.43 -22.44
CA ASN A 108 13.97 -1.06 -22.04
C ASN A 108 14.06 -0.93 -20.51
N TYR A 109 15.23 -0.58 -20.01
CA TYR A 109 15.49 -0.50 -18.57
C TYR A 109 15.18 0.87 -17.94
N LYS A 110 14.53 1.78 -18.68
CA LYS A 110 14.30 3.16 -18.19
C LYS A 110 13.45 3.19 -16.92
N GLU A 111 12.40 2.38 -16.84
CA GLU A 111 11.55 2.34 -15.64
C GLU A 111 12.24 1.60 -14.49
N VAL A 112 12.99 0.54 -14.76
CA VAL A 112 13.83 -0.16 -13.76
C VAL A 112 14.80 0.84 -13.12
N ASP A 113 15.57 1.56 -13.95
CA ASP A 113 16.55 2.53 -13.46
C ASP A 113 15.86 3.68 -12.73
N ARG A 114 14.69 4.14 -13.20
CA ARG A 114 13.87 5.13 -12.49
C ARG A 114 13.42 4.61 -11.12
N LEU A 115 12.93 3.38 -11.03
CA LEU A 115 12.49 2.77 -9.77
C LEU A 115 13.65 2.60 -8.78
N ILE A 116 14.81 2.17 -9.26
CA ILE A 116 16.04 2.06 -8.46
C ILE A 116 16.49 3.44 -7.99
N HIS A 117 16.58 4.43 -8.90
CA HIS A 117 16.94 5.80 -8.54
C HIS A 117 15.98 6.38 -7.50
N LEU A 118 14.68 6.17 -7.66
CA LEU A 118 13.70 6.59 -6.68
C LEU A 118 13.97 5.87 -5.35
N ALA A 119 14.13 4.54 -5.34
CA ALA A 119 14.41 3.77 -4.12
C ALA A 119 15.69 4.24 -3.39
N SER A 120 16.74 4.61 -4.11
CA SER A 120 18.00 5.11 -3.54
C SER A 120 17.93 6.56 -3.07
N THR A 121 17.12 7.41 -3.70
CA THR A 121 17.05 8.84 -3.35
C THR A 121 16.26 9.15 -2.08
N GLY A 122 15.73 8.15 -1.38
CA GLY A 122 15.06 8.34 -0.10
C GLY A 122 13.78 9.18 -0.19
N ALA A 123 13.31 9.53 -1.40
CA ALA A 123 12.03 10.17 -1.65
C ALA A 123 10.89 9.18 -1.32
N ARG A 124 10.65 9.01 -0.02
CA ARG A 124 9.43 8.48 0.62
C ARG A 124 8.35 9.58 0.69
N GLU A 125 8.61 10.73 0.06
CA GLU A 125 7.79 11.93 0.13
C GLU A 125 6.65 11.84 -0.87
N GLY A 126 5.49 11.38 -0.41
CA GLY A 126 4.24 11.57 -1.15
C GLY A 126 3.07 10.70 -0.72
N LEU A 127 3.33 9.45 -0.32
CA LEU A 127 2.25 8.47 -0.11
C LEU A 127 1.88 8.23 1.37
N SER A 128 2.61 8.80 2.33
CA SER A 128 2.55 8.36 3.74
C SER A 128 2.09 9.40 4.77
N ARG A 129 1.38 10.46 4.39
CA ARG A 129 0.67 11.31 5.39
C ARG A 129 -0.81 10.97 5.54
N SER A 130 -1.50 10.70 4.43
CA SER A 130 -2.94 10.37 4.45
C SER A 130 -3.23 8.98 5.00
N TYR A 131 -2.40 7.97 4.68
CA TYR A 131 -2.58 6.60 5.19
C TYR A 131 -2.28 6.49 6.70
N LYS A 132 -1.18 7.10 7.17
CA LYS A 132 -0.85 7.14 8.61
C LYS A 132 -1.95 7.79 9.44
N GLN A 133 -2.65 8.79 8.90
CA GLN A 133 -3.73 9.48 9.59
C GLN A 133 -5.06 8.72 9.60
N LYS A 134 -5.31 7.84 8.61
CA LYS A 134 -6.51 6.98 8.58
C LYS A 134 -6.44 5.85 9.60
N LEU A 135 -5.30 5.14 9.70
CA LEU A 135 -5.15 4.06 10.68
C LEU A 135 -5.21 4.53 12.15
N ALA A 136 -4.70 5.74 12.45
CA ALA A 136 -4.79 6.32 13.79
C ALA A 136 -6.24 6.59 14.24
N LYS A 137 -7.17 6.82 13.29
CA LYS A 137 -8.60 7.03 13.61
C LYS A 137 -9.36 5.71 13.77
N GLU A 138 -8.95 4.65 13.09
CA GLU A 138 -9.65 3.36 13.11
C GLU A 138 -9.33 2.56 14.38
N GLN A 139 -8.10 2.69 14.90
CA GLN A 139 -7.71 2.11 16.18
C GLN A 139 -8.34 2.79 17.41
N ALA A 140 -8.79 4.05 17.28
CA ALA A 140 -9.47 4.76 18.36
C ALA A 140 -10.95 4.36 18.51
N ASN A 141 -11.55 3.70 17.50
CA ASN A 141 -12.97 3.39 17.50
C ASN A 141 -13.32 1.99 18.03
N ASN A 142 -12.32 1.12 18.22
CA ASN A 142 -12.55 -0.27 18.67
C ASN A 142 -12.26 -0.51 20.17
N GLN A 143 -12.17 0.55 20.97
CA GLN A 143 -11.89 0.48 22.42
C GLN A 143 -12.95 1.18 23.31
N LYS A 144 -14.20 1.28 22.85
CA LYS A 144 -15.32 1.72 23.71
C LYS A 144 -16.53 0.80 23.60
N GLN A 145 -16.35 -0.46 23.97
CA GLN A 145 -17.42 -1.26 24.53
C GLN A 145 -16.87 -2.00 25.74
N ASN A 146 -17.01 -1.40 26.91
CA ASN A 146 -17.61 -2.01 28.10
C ASN A 146 -17.36 -1.12 29.32
N GLN A 147 -18.40 -0.44 29.81
CA GLN A 147 -18.69 -0.30 31.23
C GLN A 147 -20.07 0.35 31.39
N GLU A 148 -21.03 -0.51 31.70
CA GLU A 148 -22.26 -0.16 32.40
C GLU A 148 -21.92 0.63 33.68
N ASN A 149 -22.57 1.78 33.88
CA ASN A 149 -23.03 2.21 35.19
C ASN A 149 -24.30 3.05 35.00
N ASP A 150 -25.34 2.53 35.64
CA ASP A 150 -26.62 3.12 35.98
C ASP A 150 -26.37 4.26 37.00
N ASP A 151 -27.01 5.43 36.85
CA ASP A 151 -27.37 6.30 37.98
C ASP A 151 -28.24 7.51 37.54
N GLU A 152 -29.52 7.36 37.88
CA GLU A 152 -30.55 8.33 38.31
C GLU A 152 -30.39 9.86 38.08
N MET A 153 -31.39 10.38 37.34
CA MET A 153 -32.15 11.63 37.48
C MET A 153 -31.61 12.80 38.35
N GLN A 154 -31.40 13.97 37.71
CA GLN A 154 -31.80 15.24 38.34
C GLN A 154 -32.17 16.32 37.30
N ASP A 155 -33.41 16.78 37.44
CA ASP A 155 -34.07 17.92 36.79
C ASP A 155 -33.45 19.26 37.26
N GLY A 156 -33.43 20.28 36.41
CA GLY A 156 -32.79 21.57 36.72
C GLY A 156 -32.77 22.59 35.59
N ASP A 157 -33.95 23.13 35.27
CA ASP A 157 -34.21 24.33 34.45
C ASP A 157 -33.36 25.56 34.86
N LYS A 158 -32.73 26.24 33.88
CA LYS A 158 -32.63 27.71 33.87
C LYS A 158 -32.18 28.29 32.52
N MET A 159 -33.07 29.12 31.96
CA MET A 159 -32.88 30.04 30.84
C MET A 159 -31.94 31.20 31.21
N GLN A 160 -31.12 31.67 30.26
CA GLN A 160 -30.88 33.12 30.04
C GLN A 160 -30.13 33.38 28.72
N ASP A 161 -30.75 34.24 27.90
CA ASP A 161 -30.22 34.96 26.74
C ASP A 161 -28.84 35.59 26.99
N ASP A 162 -27.98 35.64 25.98
CA ASP A 162 -27.58 36.92 25.38
C ASP A 162 -26.66 36.77 24.15
N GLU A 163 -27.05 37.53 23.12
CA GLU A 163 -26.25 38.20 22.07
C GLU A 163 -25.35 37.39 21.10
N GLU A 164 -25.85 37.25 19.87
CA GLU A 164 -25.04 37.30 18.63
C GLU A 164 -24.30 38.66 18.53
N PRO A 165 -23.12 38.68 17.89
CA PRO A 165 -23.16 39.18 16.51
C PRO A 165 -22.42 38.29 15.50
N GLU A 166 -23.10 38.08 14.37
CA GLU A 166 -22.51 37.64 13.10
C GLU A 166 -21.71 38.78 12.45
N ASP A 167 -20.41 38.56 12.20
CA ASP A 167 -19.54 39.26 11.22
C ASP A 167 -18.22 38.44 11.18
N ASP A 168 -17.60 38.03 10.09
CA ASP A 168 -17.53 38.45 8.69
C ASP A 168 -17.23 37.15 7.88
N GLY A 169 -17.88 36.87 6.75
CA GLY A 169 -17.77 37.70 5.55
C GLY A 169 -16.62 37.23 4.64
N TRP A 170 -16.73 36.02 4.08
CA TRP A 170 -15.79 35.49 3.08
C TRP A 170 -15.53 36.49 1.94
N THR A 171 -14.29 36.98 1.81
CA THR A 171 -13.90 37.90 0.75
C THR A 171 -13.71 37.13 -0.57
N THR A 172 -14.64 37.30 -1.51
CA THR A 172 -14.52 36.74 -2.86
C THR A 172 -13.61 37.63 -3.72
N VAL A 173 -12.44 37.14 -4.10
CA VAL A 173 -11.57 37.81 -5.07
C VAL A 173 -12.08 37.57 -6.51
N LYS A 174 -12.57 38.61 -7.17
CA LYS A 174 -12.83 38.60 -8.62
C LYS A 174 -11.50 38.80 -9.36
N LYS A 175 -11.09 37.81 -10.17
CA LYS A 175 -9.99 37.97 -11.13
C LYS A 175 -10.45 38.79 -12.33
N LYS A 176 -9.62 39.74 -12.73
CA LYS A 176 -9.78 40.61 -13.90
C LYS A 176 -9.25 39.91 -15.16
#